data_AF-A0A9E8CSY9-F1
#
_entry.id   AF-A0A9E8CSY9-F1
#
_cell.length_a   1.000
_cell.length_b   1.000
_cell.length_c   1.000
_cell.angle_alpha   90.00
_cell.angle_beta   90.00
_cell.angle_gamma   90.00
#
_symmetry.space_group_name_H-M   'P 1'
#
loop_
_entity.id
_entity.type
_entity.pdbx_description
1 polymer ?
#
loop_
_entity_poly.entity_id
_entity_poly.type
_entity_poly.pdbx_seq_one_letter_code
_entity_poly.pdbx_strand_id
1 'polypeptide(L)'
;MADWMQDLLARDIETLRADVLRAGVLNAKALQECAEAHIAHLHDVLRETRELQEASFQVMNDVIGFAKLLYGHAAIAESEQGRHAALVAIDRLAAVLGHCEARAATVSS
;
A
#
# COMPACT_ATOMS: atom_id res chain seq x y z
N MET A 1 1.57 14.05 -19.44
CA MET A 1 0.77 14.03 -18.20
C MET A 1 0.82 12.67 -17.51
N ALA A 2 0.94 11.56 -18.26
CA ALA A 2 1.03 10.22 -17.68
C ALA A 2 2.33 9.98 -16.88
N ASP A 3 3.50 10.35 -17.41
CA ASP A 3 4.80 10.04 -16.77
C ASP A 3 4.98 10.64 -15.37
N TRP A 4 4.60 11.90 -15.14
CA TRP A 4 4.73 12.50 -13.80
C TRP A 4 3.77 11.88 -12.78
N MET A 5 2.61 11.41 -13.26
CA MET A 5 1.64 10.69 -12.43
C MET A 5 2.20 9.32 -12.05
N GLN A 6 2.83 8.63 -13.00
CA GLN A 6 3.46 7.32 -12.78
C GLN A 6 4.60 7.42 -11.77
N ASP A 7 5.47 8.42 -11.92
CA ASP A 7 6.55 8.66 -10.96
C ASP A 7 6.01 8.98 -9.56
N LEU A 8 4.88 9.69 -9.46
CA LEU A 8 4.24 10.01 -8.19
C LEU A 8 3.67 8.75 -7.52
N LEU A 9 2.87 7.96 -8.24
CA LEU A 9 2.25 6.74 -7.73
C LEU A 9 3.29 5.68 -7.36
N ALA A 10 4.34 5.53 -8.18
CA ALA A 10 5.45 4.63 -7.88
C ALA A 10 6.19 5.06 -6.60
N ARG A 11 6.41 6.36 -6.40
CA ARG A 11 7.01 6.89 -5.18
C ARG A 11 6.15 6.65 -3.95
N ASP A 12 4.83 6.80 -4.05
CA ASP A 12 3.92 6.54 -2.92
C ASP A 12 3.95 5.07 -2.50
N ILE A 13 3.91 4.15 -3.46
CA ILE A 13 4.03 2.72 -3.20
C ILE A 13 5.40 2.39 -2.58
N GLU A 14 6.49 2.93 -3.13
CA GLU A 14 7.84 2.70 -2.60
C GLU A 14 7.99 3.24 -1.17
N THR A 15 7.39 4.41 -0.89
CA THR A 15 7.37 5.02 0.45
C THR A 15 6.61 4.13 1.43
N LEU A 16 5.42 3.65 1.05
CA LEU A 16 4.64 2.75 1.88
C LEU A 16 5.37 1.42 2.15
N ARG A 17 6.06 0.84 1.16
CA ARG A 17 6.93 -0.34 1.37
C ARG A 17 8.03 -0.05 2.38
N ALA A 18 8.71 1.08 2.22
CA ALA A 18 9.81 1.48 3.10
C ALA A 18 9.34 1.68 4.55
N ASP A 19 8.16 2.26 4.74
CA ASP A 19 7.55 2.46 6.05
C ASP A 19 7.21 1.12 6.72
N VAL A 20 6.61 0.18 5.98
CA VAL A 20 6.34 -1.19 6.49
C VAL A 20 7.64 -1.92 6.86
N LEU A 21 8.69 -1.81 6.04
CA LEU A 21 9.99 -2.44 6.33
C LEU A 21 10.68 -1.86 7.57
N ARG A 22 10.51 -0.55 7.82
CA ARG A 22 11.12 0.16 8.94
C ARG A 22 10.25 0.15 10.20
N ALA A 23 9.05 -0.40 10.13
CA ALA A 23 8.12 -0.40 11.24
C ALA A 23 8.56 -1.34 12.37
N GLY A 24 8.57 -0.79 13.58
CA GLY A 24 8.67 -1.46 14.86
C GLY A 24 7.64 -0.89 15.85
N VAL A 25 7.77 -1.22 17.13
CA VAL A 25 6.74 -0.88 18.13
C VAL A 25 6.49 0.64 18.24
N LEU A 26 7.54 1.46 18.15
CA LEU A 26 7.46 2.91 18.35
C LEU A 26 6.78 3.69 17.22
N ASN A 27 6.66 3.10 16.02
CA ASN A 27 6.05 3.75 14.86
C ASN A 27 4.82 2.98 14.34
N ALA A 28 4.30 1.99 15.07
CA ALA A 28 3.12 1.22 14.66
C ALA A 28 1.88 2.12 14.41
N LYS A 29 1.68 3.15 15.23
CA LYS A 29 0.60 4.13 15.03
C LYS A 29 0.84 5.00 13.79
N ALA A 30 2.07 5.49 13.62
CA ALA A 30 2.45 6.29 12.46
C ALA A 30 2.33 5.47 11.16
N LEU A 31 2.60 4.15 11.21
CA LEU A 31 2.46 3.26 10.07
C LEU A 31 1.01 3.20 9.55
N GLN A 32 0.03 3.12 10.45
CA GLN A 32 -1.38 3.13 10.05
C GLN A 32 -1.74 4.48 9.40
N GLU A 33 -1.38 5.59 10.03
CA GLU A 33 -1.65 6.94 9.51
C GLU A 33 -0.98 7.17 8.14
N CYS A 34 0.26 6.70 7.95
CA CYS A 34 0.95 6.73 6.66
C CYS A 34 0.21 5.92 5.60
N ALA A 35 -0.21 4.70 5.92
CA ALA A 35 -0.94 3.86 4.97
C ALA A 35 -2.27 4.47 4.54
N GLU A 36 -3.04 5.04 5.50
CA GLU A 36 -4.27 5.75 5.20
C GLU A 36 -4.02 6.94 4.26
N ALA A 37 -2.98 7.73 4.51
CA ALA A 37 -2.63 8.88 3.69
C ALA A 37 -2.24 8.48 2.26
N HIS A 38 -1.40 7.45 2.10
CA HIS A 38 -0.99 6.97 0.78
C HIS A 38 -2.17 6.38 0.00
N ILE A 39 -3.01 5.55 0.63
CA ILE A 39 -4.18 4.98 -0.03
C ILE A 39 -5.18 6.08 -0.42
N ALA A 40 -5.47 7.04 0.46
CA ALA A 40 -6.36 8.16 0.13
C ALA A 40 -5.86 8.95 -1.08
N HIS A 41 -4.56 9.24 -1.13
CA HIS A 41 -3.94 9.92 -2.26
C HIS A 41 -4.09 9.13 -3.58
N LEU A 42 -3.93 7.80 -3.55
CA LEU A 42 -4.16 6.96 -4.73
C LEU A 42 -5.62 7.08 -5.25
N HIS A 43 -6.59 7.10 -4.35
CA HIS A 43 -8.01 7.24 -4.71
C HIS A 43 -8.39 8.63 -5.21
N ASP A 44 -7.70 9.69 -4.76
CA ASP A 44 -7.90 11.05 -5.26
C ASP A 44 -7.37 11.24 -6.68
N VAL A 45 -6.28 10.54 -7.01
CA VAL A 45 -5.56 10.69 -8.28
C VAL A 45 -6.09 9.74 -9.37
N LEU A 46 -6.55 8.55 -8.98
CA LEU A 46 -6.96 7.51 -9.91
C LEU A 46 -8.48 7.38 -9.97
N ARG A 47 -8.97 7.01 -11.14
CA ARG A 47 -10.37 6.62 -11.30
C ARG A 47 -10.64 5.36 -10.47
N GLU A 48 -11.64 5.42 -9.61
CA GLU A 48 -12.04 4.26 -8.83
C GLU A 48 -12.44 3.08 -9.72
N THR A 49 -11.77 1.96 -9.50
CA THR A 49 -12.15 0.65 -10.02
C THR A 49 -12.34 -0.30 -8.84
N ARG A 50 -13.16 -1.34 -9.05
CA ARG A 50 -13.38 -2.36 -8.04
C ARG A 50 -12.07 -3.07 -7.65
N GLU A 51 -11.21 -3.35 -8.63
CA GLU A 51 -9.90 -3.98 -8.40
C GLU A 51 -8.99 -3.10 -7.54
N LEU A 52 -8.97 -1.77 -7.78
CA LEU A 52 -8.24 -0.82 -6.97
C LEU A 52 -8.80 -0.76 -5.53
N GLN A 53 -10.12 -0.69 -5.37
CA GLN A 53 -10.78 -0.68 -4.06
C GLN A 53 -10.48 -1.96 -3.25
N GLU A 54 -10.55 -3.13 -3.87
CA GLU A 54 -10.25 -4.40 -3.22
C GLU A 54 -8.77 -4.49 -2.82
N ALA A 55 -7.85 -4.05 -3.67
CA ALA A 55 -6.42 -4.03 -3.37
C ALA A 55 -6.08 -3.03 -2.25
N SER A 56 -6.62 -1.81 -2.31
CA SER A 56 -6.47 -0.79 -1.27
C SER A 56 -7.00 -1.27 0.08
N PHE A 57 -8.17 -1.92 0.10
CA PHE A 57 -8.75 -2.47 1.33
C PHE A 57 -7.89 -3.59 1.93
N GLN A 58 -7.31 -4.45 1.09
CA GLN A 58 -6.41 -5.50 1.54
C GLN A 58 -5.13 -4.93 2.18
N VAL A 59 -4.52 -3.92 1.54
CA VAL A 59 -3.35 -3.21 2.10
C VAL A 59 -3.69 -2.62 3.47
N MET A 60 -4.82 -1.93 3.58
CA MET A 60 -5.27 -1.36 4.85
C MET A 60 -5.43 -2.42 5.94
N ASN A 61 -6.10 -3.53 5.65
CA ASN A 61 -6.29 -4.60 6.63
C ASN A 61 -4.96 -5.22 7.09
N ASP A 62 -4.06 -5.51 6.14
CA ASP A 62 -2.80 -6.18 6.46
C ASP A 62 -1.83 -5.24 7.20
N VAL A 63 -1.79 -3.96 6.84
CA VAL A 63 -1.00 -2.95 7.56
C VAL A 63 -1.55 -2.72 8.97
N ILE A 64 -2.88 -2.60 9.13
CA ILE A 64 -3.50 -2.48 10.46
C ILE A 64 -3.25 -3.74 11.29
N GLY A 65 -3.35 -4.93 10.68
CA GLY A 65 -3.05 -6.20 11.33
C GLY A 65 -1.62 -6.25 11.84
N PHE A 66 -0.66 -5.89 10.98
CA PHE A 66 0.75 -5.80 11.35
C PHE A 66 1.01 -4.75 12.46
N ALA A 67 0.43 -3.56 12.35
CA ALA A 67 0.55 -2.52 13.38
C ALA A 67 0.01 -2.99 14.75
N LYS A 68 -1.09 -3.75 14.76
CA LYS A 68 -1.63 -4.36 15.99
C LYS A 68 -0.69 -5.40 16.60
N LEU A 69 -0.02 -6.20 15.78
CA LEU A 69 1.00 -7.16 16.26
C LEU A 69 2.18 -6.43 16.91
N LEU A 70 2.65 -5.35 16.30
CA LEU A 70 3.70 -4.49 16.85
C LEU A 70 3.27 -3.89 18.20
N TYR A 71 2.06 -3.31 18.27
CA TYR A 71 1.53 -2.71 19.49
C TYR A 71 1.30 -3.75 20.60
N GLY A 72 0.82 -4.93 20.22
CA GLY A 72 0.58 -6.06 21.12
C GLY A 72 1.84 -6.76 21.60
N HIS A 73 3.03 -6.32 21.16
CA HIS A 73 4.32 -6.98 21.46
C HIS A 73 4.27 -8.47 21.11
N ALA A 74 3.65 -8.80 19.97
CA ALA A 74 3.54 -10.16 19.47
C ALA A 74 4.93 -10.81 19.31
N ALA A 75 4.97 -12.13 19.27
CA ALA A 75 6.21 -12.85 19.02
C ALA A 75 6.86 -12.37 17.71
N ILE A 76 8.19 -12.35 17.66
CA ILE A 76 8.93 -11.86 16.49
C ILE A 76 8.43 -12.56 15.23
N ALA A 77 8.33 -13.89 15.23
CA ALA A 77 7.86 -14.66 14.08
C ALA A 77 6.45 -14.24 13.59
N GLU A 78 5.54 -13.91 14.51
CA GLU A 78 4.19 -13.44 14.18
C GLU A 78 4.23 -12.04 13.58
N SER A 79 5.03 -11.13 14.16
CA SER A 79 5.26 -9.80 13.61
C SER A 79 5.91 -9.83 12.23
N GLU A 80 6.88 -10.72 12.01
CA GLU A 80 7.53 -10.95 10.71
C GLU A 80 6.51 -11.45 9.67
N GLN A 81 5.62 -12.37 10.06
CA GLN A 81 4.57 -12.88 9.19
C GLN A 81 3.56 -11.77 8.82
N GLY A 82 3.15 -10.95 9.80
CA GLY A 82 2.31 -9.79 9.56
C GLY A 82 2.95 -8.78 8.60
N ARG A 83 4.25 -8.50 8.77
CA ARG A 83 4.99 -7.62 7.86
C ARG A 83 5.02 -8.18 6.45
N HIS A 84 5.29 -9.48 6.32
CA HIS A 84 5.33 -10.13 5.02
C HIS A 84 3.97 -10.06 4.30
N ALA A 85 2.87 -10.30 5.02
CA ALA A 85 1.53 -10.18 4.47
C ALA A 85 1.25 -8.74 3.96
N ALA A 86 1.60 -7.72 4.75
CA ALA A 86 1.45 -6.32 4.34
C ALA A 86 2.27 -6.00 3.07
N LEU A 87 3.52 -6.47 2.97
CA LEU A 87 4.34 -6.27 1.78
C LEU A 87 3.75 -6.95 0.54
N VAL A 88 3.25 -8.18 0.67
CA VAL A 88 2.57 -8.90 -0.42
C VAL A 88 1.32 -8.15 -0.90
N ALA A 89 0.55 -7.58 0.02
CA ALA A 89 -0.61 -6.75 -0.33
C ALA A 89 -0.21 -5.49 -1.10
N ILE A 90 0.87 -4.82 -0.67
CA ILE A 90 1.39 -3.63 -1.35
C ILE A 90 1.91 -3.97 -2.76
N ASP A 91 2.59 -5.10 -2.92
CA ASP A 91 3.05 -5.57 -4.24
C ASP A 91 1.88 -5.89 -5.18
N ARG A 92 0.80 -6.47 -4.64
CA ARG A 92 -0.43 -6.69 -5.40
C ARG A 92 -1.09 -5.38 -5.81
N LEU A 93 -1.15 -4.39 -4.92
CA LEU A 93 -1.64 -3.05 -5.26
C LEU A 93 -0.81 -2.43 -6.38
N ALA A 94 0.52 -2.51 -6.30
CA ALA A 94 1.41 -2.03 -7.36
C ALA A 94 1.12 -2.69 -8.73
N ALA A 95 0.85 -4.00 -8.74
CA ALA A 95 0.47 -4.70 -9.97
C ALA A 95 -0.88 -4.22 -10.53
N VAL A 96 -1.89 -4.00 -9.67
CA VAL A 96 -3.19 -3.44 -10.08
C VAL A 96 -3.03 -2.06 -10.70
N LEU A 97 -2.18 -1.21 -10.12
CA LEU A 97 -1.85 0.11 -10.67
C LEU A 97 -1.22 -0.02 -12.07
N GLY A 98 -0.22 -0.88 -12.24
CA GLY A 98 0.39 -1.13 -13.56
C GLY A 98 -0.61 -1.64 -14.62
N HIS A 99 -1.61 -2.43 -14.22
CA HIS A 99 -2.67 -2.90 -15.11
C HIS A 99 -3.72 -1.81 -15.45
N CYS A 100 -4.09 -0.96 -14.49
CA CYS A 100 -4.96 0.19 -14.74
C CYS A 100 -4.33 1.16 -15.75
N GLU A 101 -3.02 1.35 -15.66
CA GLU A 101 -2.25 2.20 -16.56
C GLU A 101 -2.18 1.63 -17.98
N ALA A 102 -1.87 0.32 -18.13
CA ALA A 102 -1.83 -0.33 -19.43
C ALA A 102 -3.17 -0.19 -20.19
N ARG A 103 -4.30 -0.27 -19.47
CA ARG A 103 -5.62 -0.07 -20.04
C ARG A 103 -5.87 1.39 -20.46
N ALA A 104 -5.42 2.37 -19.69
CA ALA A 104 -5.60 3.79 -20.01
C ALA A 104 -4.84 4.20 -21.30
N ALA A 105 -3.64 3.64 -21.52
CA ALA A 105 -2.85 3.88 -22.73
C ALA A 105 -3.51 3.29 -23.99
N THR A 106 -4.14 2.11 -23.90
CA THR A 106 -4.84 1.48 -25.04
C THR A 106 -6.12 2.18 -25.47
N VAL A 107 -6.77 2.94 -24.57
CA VAL A 107 -8.01 3.67 -24.89
C VAL A 107 -7.73 5.05 -25.50
N SER A 108 -6.49 5.54 -25.39
CA SER A 108 -6.07 6.85 -25.91
C SER A 108 -5.23 6.76 -27.20
N SER A 109 -5.13 5.58 -27.81
CA SER A 109 -4.42 5.31 -29.09
C SER A 109 -5.42 5.02 -30.21
#